data_AF-A0A832PVL4-F1
#
_entry.id   AF-A0A832PVL4-F1
#
_cell.length_a   1.000
_cell.length_b   1.000
_cell.length_c   1.000
_cell.angle_alpha   90.00
_cell.angle_beta   90.00
_cell.angle_gamma   90.00
#
_symmetry.space_group_name_H-M   'P 1'
#
loop_
_entity.id
_entity.type
_entity.pdbx_description
1 polymer ?
#
loop_
_entity_poly.entity_id
_entity_poly.type
_entity_poly.pdbx_seq_one_letter_code
_entity_poly.pdbx_strand_id
1 'polypeptide(L)'
;MCKKTLPFVLVLLASCSTTLGSADEELPKEGVTAPIVCSSTNDQRPLIACPGMNRIEAKTAIETLTMTGEIAGAALGVEARWAGVIRGAGIGGDGRPSADNLAGYVAIWCDGEGELLFDTSGAACRIHNACGCVANETCRVSCPEAAAFPRLDAGEAITAAYPDALENDVFQVEYDLRDAAGWKVKKSGDSDWILVPDAEPVP
;
A
#
# COMPACT_ATOMS: atom_id res chain seq x y z
N MET A 1 22.84 56.52 43.88
CA MET A 1 24.22 57.04 43.76
C MET A 1 25.18 55.86 43.62
N CYS A 2 26.15 55.99 42.71
CA CYS A 2 27.27 55.09 42.34
C CYS A 2 26.91 53.73 41.68
N LYS A 3 27.15 53.48 40.38
CA LYS A 3 28.43 53.35 39.59
C LYS A 3 29.32 52.22 40.16
N LYS A 4 29.94 51.31 39.41
CA LYS A 4 30.01 50.91 37.98
C LYS A 4 31.05 49.75 37.96
N THR A 5 30.83 48.64 37.25
CA THR A 5 31.90 47.92 36.51
C THR A 5 31.33 46.88 35.53
N LEU A 6 31.63 47.06 34.24
CA LEU A 6 31.56 46.11 33.11
C LEU A 6 32.76 45.12 33.17
N PRO A 7 32.91 44.14 32.24
CA PRO A 7 31.94 43.30 31.52
C PRO A 7 32.31 41.81 31.65
N PHE A 8 31.36 40.88 31.49
CA PHE A 8 31.69 39.49 31.15
C PHE A 8 30.91 39.09 29.91
N VAL A 9 31.61 39.18 28.79
CA VAL A 9 31.23 38.56 27.53
C VAL A 9 31.38 37.05 27.75
N LEU A 10 30.27 36.33 27.89
CA LEU A 10 30.26 34.88 27.74
C LEU A 10 29.78 34.59 26.31
N VAL A 11 30.75 34.48 25.40
CA VAL A 11 30.54 33.84 24.09
C VAL A 11 30.35 32.34 24.35
N LEU A 12 29.12 31.87 24.25
CA LEU A 12 28.83 30.46 24.00
C LEU A 12 28.52 30.29 22.52
N LEU A 13 29.58 30.15 21.74
CA LEU A 13 29.54 29.48 20.45
C LEU A 13 29.48 27.97 20.74
N ALA A 14 28.33 27.35 20.51
CA ALA A 14 28.23 25.91 20.26
C ALA A 14 26.90 25.59 19.56
N SER A 15 26.98 25.61 18.23
CA SER A 15 26.41 24.58 17.35
C SER A 15 24.89 24.44 17.29
N CYS A 16 24.30 25.02 16.24
CA CYS A 16 23.27 24.32 15.48
C CYS A 16 23.83 22.95 15.06
N SER A 17 23.49 21.90 15.80
CA SER A 17 23.55 20.53 15.30
C SER A 17 22.12 20.07 15.08
N THR A 18 21.46 20.59 14.05
CA THR A 18 20.56 19.73 13.30
C THR A 18 21.47 18.66 12.71
N THR A 19 21.53 17.49 13.34
CA THR A 19 21.97 16.30 12.64
C THR A 19 20.97 16.10 11.52
N LEU A 20 21.26 16.68 10.34
CA LEU A 20 21.04 16.00 9.08
C LEU A 20 21.75 14.65 9.27
N GLY A 21 20.99 13.65 9.74
CA GLY A 21 21.41 12.27 9.63
C GLY A 21 21.62 12.04 8.14
N SER A 22 22.88 11.84 7.77
CA SER A 22 23.29 11.44 6.45
C SER A 22 22.35 10.34 5.96
N ALA A 23 21.74 10.59 4.81
CA ALA A 23 21.00 9.61 4.03
C ALA A 23 21.97 8.59 3.41
N ASP A 24 22.70 7.90 4.28
CA ASP A 24 23.61 6.80 3.99
C ASP A 24 23.44 5.78 5.12
N GLU A 25 22.29 5.13 5.16
CA GLU A 25 22.19 3.79 5.72
C GLU A 25 21.68 2.91 4.60
N GLU A 26 22.67 2.49 3.81
CA GLU A 26 22.73 1.35 2.91
C GLU A 26 21.44 0.52 2.89
N LEU A 27 20.74 0.60 1.74
CA LEU A 27 20.04 -0.58 1.24
C LEU A 27 20.97 -1.79 1.41
N PRO A 28 20.52 -2.89 2.04
CA PRO A 28 21.34 -4.08 2.14
C PRO A 28 21.84 -4.47 0.76
N LYS A 29 23.16 -4.68 0.63
CA LYS A 29 23.76 -5.22 -0.60
C LYS A 29 23.01 -6.49 -1.00
N GLU A 30 22.85 -6.70 -2.30
CA GLU A 30 22.17 -7.89 -2.84
C GLU A 30 22.58 -9.16 -2.07
N GLY A 31 21.60 -9.83 -1.45
CA GLY A 31 21.82 -11.03 -0.64
C GLY A 31 21.88 -10.85 0.89
N VAL A 32 21.63 -9.65 1.43
CA VAL A 32 21.58 -9.42 2.89
C VAL A 32 20.12 -9.34 3.39
N THR A 33 19.68 -10.34 4.16
CA THR A 33 18.43 -10.32 4.91
C THR A 33 18.58 -9.49 6.19
N ALA A 34 18.61 -8.16 6.06
CA ALA A 34 18.51 -7.28 7.23
C ALA A 34 17.08 -7.38 7.80
N PRO A 35 16.91 -7.61 9.12
CA PRO A 35 15.58 -7.69 9.73
C PRO A 35 14.83 -6.38 9.53
N ILE A 36 13.71 -6.44 8.80
CA ILE A 36 12.81 -5.30 8.62
C ILE A 36 12.18 -4.99 9.98
N VAL A 37 12.58 -3.87 10.57
CA VAL A 37 12.03 -3.40 11.85
C VAL A 37 10.52 -3.16 11.64
N CYS A 38 9.69 -3.77 12.48
CA CYS A 38 8.23 -3.79 12.36
C CYS A 38 7.59 -2.42 12.64
N SER A 39 6.43 -2.12 12.04
CA SER A 39 5.77 -0.80 12.08
C SER A 39 4.38 -0.83 12.73
N SER A 40 4.00 0.21 13.49
CA SER A 40 2.67 0.30 14.13
C SER A 40 1.58 0.75 13.15
N THR A 41 0.29 0.63 13.49
CA THR A 41 -0.82 1.15 12.65
C THR A 41 -0.82 2.67 12.43
N ASN A 42 0.04 3.41 13.15
CA ASN A 42 0.28 4.85 12.99
C ASN A 42 1.71 5.16 12.50
N ASP A 43 2.41 4.18 11.92
CA ASP A 43 3.81 4.36 11.54
C ASP A 43 3.98 5.33 10.36
N GLN A 44 4.78 6.37 10.60
CA GLN A 44 5.15 7.40 9.62
C GLN A 44 6.46 7.05 8.89
N ARG A 45 6.89 5.79 8.94
CA ARG A 45 8.12 5.34 8.26
C ARG A 45 8.04 5.56 6.75
N PRO A 46 9.20 5.78 6.09
CA PRO A 46 9.23 6.22 4.71
C PRO A 46 8.53 5.22 3.79
N LEU A 47 7.62 5.73 2.96
CA LEU A 47 7.13 5.05 1.78
C LEU A 47 8.34 4.62 0.95
N ILE A 48 8.67 3.32 0.95
CA ILE A 48 9.73 2.84 0.07
C ILE A 48 9.10 2.81 -1.32
N ALA A 49 9.65 3.64 -2.22
CA ALA A 49 9.28 3.58 -3.63
C ALA A 49 9.55 2.15 -4.13
N CYS A 50 8.66 1.60 -4.95
CA CYS A 50 8.90 0.28 -5.51
C CYS A 50 10.24 0.27 -6.30
N PRO A 51 11.06 -0.79 -6.16
CA PRO A 51 12.33 -0.88 -6.87
C PRO A 51 12.16 -0.65 -8.38
N GLY A 52 12.86 0.34 -8.93
CA GLY A 52 12.82 0.68 -10.35
C GLY A 52 11.53 1.34 -10.85
N MET A 53 10.54 1.60 -9.98
CA MET A 53 9.25 2.15 -10.39
C MET A 53 8.65 3.06 -9.31
N ASN A 54 8.82 4.38 -9.45
CA ASN A 54 8.30 5.34 -8.47
C ASN A 54 6.89 5.84 -8.81
N ARG A 55 6.44 5.60 -10.05
CA ARG A 55 5.12 5.99 -10.55
C ARG A 55 4.52 4.87 -11.37
N ILE A 56 3.21 4.72 -11.26
CA ILE A 56 2.44 3.69 -11.97
C ILE A 56 1.37 4.39 -12.81
N GLU A 57 1.21 3.94 -14.05
CA GLU A 57 0.07 4.33 -14.88
C GLU A 57 -1.25 3.83 -14.26
N ALA A 58 -2.36 4.47 -14.61
CA ALA A 58 -3.67 4.01 -14.16
C ALA A 58 -3.97 2.62 -14.74
N LYS A 59 -3.84 1.58 -13.89
CA LYS A 59 -4.06 0.18 -14.21
C LYS A 59 -5.39 -0.30 -13.63
N THR A 60 -5.97 -1.34 -14.21
CA THR A 60 -7.10 -2.03 -13.61
C THR A 60 -6.66 -2.83 -12.36
N ALA A 61 -7.60 -3.46 -11.65
CA ALA A 61 -7.25 -4.20 -10.44
C ALA A 61 -6.38 -5.42 -10.75
N ILE A 62 -6.71 -6.20 -11.78
CA ILE A 62 -5.92 -7.38 -12.17
C ILE A 62 -4.56 -6.95 -12.73
N GLU A 63 -4.50 -5.90 -13.55
CA GLU A 63 -3.23 -5.34 -14.02
C GLU A 63 -2.33 -4.87 -12.85
N THR A 64 -2.94 -4.29 -11.82
CA THR A 64 -2.23 -3.91 -10.59
C THR A 64 -1.71 -5.14 -9.83
N LEU A 65 -2.52 -6.20 -9.71
CA LEU A 65 -2.08 -7.45 -9.09
C LEU A 65 -0.91 -8.07 -9.86
N THR A 66 -0.99 -8.19 -11.17
CA THR A 66 0.10 -8.73 -11.99
C THR A 66 1.40 -7.97 -11.77
N MET A 67 1.36 -6.64 -11.88
CA MET A 67 2.54 -5.79 -11.70
C MET A 67 3.09 -5.84 -10.26
N THR A 68 2.22 -5.75 -9.24
CA THR A 68 2.68 -5.83 -7.85
C THR A 68 3.22 -7.22 -7.50
N GLY A 69 2.73 -8.28 -8.16
CA GLY A 69 3.25 -9.63 -8.04
C GLY A 69 4.66 -9.81 -8.58
N GLU A 70 4.99 -9.18 -9.71
CA GLU A 70 6.36 -9.15 -10.24
C GLU A 70 7.32 -8.48 -9.25
N ILE A 71 6.90 -7.35 -8.65
CA ILE A 71 7.70 -6.62 -7.67
C ILE A 71 7.81 -7.42 -6.36
N ALA A 72 6.72 -8.04 -5.91
CA ALA A 72 6.71 -8.89 -4.73
C ALA A 72 7.62 -10.12 -4.91
N GLY A 73 7.61 -10.76 -6.08
CA GLY A 73 8.52 -11.87 -6.39
C GLY A 73 9.99 -11.46 -6.38
N ALA A 74 10.31 -10.26 -6.83
CA ALA A 74 11.67 -9.72 -6.72
C ALA A 74 12.07 -9.39 -5.26
N ALA A 75 11.13 -8.95 -4.43
CA ALA A 75 11.38 -8.50 -3.06
C ALA A 75 11.36 -9.64 -2.02
N LEU A 76 10.44 -10.60 -2.16
CA LEU A 76 10.21 -11.70 -1.22
C LEU A 76 10.78 -13.04 -1.74
N GLY A 77 11.17 -13.11 -3.01
CA GLY A 77 11.63 -14.34 -3.65
C GLY A 77 10.49 -15.18 -4.22
N VAL A 78 10.82 -16.41 -4.63
CA VAL A 78 9.93 -17.31 -5.41
C VAL A 78 8.66 -17.76 -4.68
N GLU A 79 8.57 -17.53 -3.37
CA GLU A 79 7.42 -17.89 -2.54
C GLU A 79 6.37 -16.77 -2.41
N ALA A 80 6.61 -15.61 -3.06
CA ALA A 80 5.68 -14.50 -3.08
C ALA A 80 4.34 -14.92 -3.69
N ARG A 81 3.27 -14.75 -2.93
CA ARG A 81 1.90 -15.11 -3.30
C ARG A 81 0.92 -14.02 -2.90
N TRP A 82 -0.11 -13.83 -3.71
CA TRP A 82 -1.16 -12.88 -3.39
C TRP A 82 -1.99 -13.38 -2.20
N ALA A 83 -2.27 -12.48 -1.25
CA ALA A 83 -2.92 -12.80 0.01
C ALA A 83 -4.46 -12.81 -0.07
N GLY A 84 -5.03 -12.68 -1.27
CA GLY A 84 -6.48 -12.67 -1.46
C GLY A 84 -7.15 -11.33 -1.20
N VAL A 85 -6.38 -10.24 -1.14
CA VAL A 85 -6.88 -8.90 -0.80
C VAL A 85 -6.42 -7.87 -1.83
N ILE A 86 -7.38 -7.15 -2.40
CA ILE A 86 -7.16 -5.90 -3.13
C ILE A 86 -8.30 -4.92 -2.85
N ARG A 87 -7.96 -3.66 -2.58
CA ARG A 87 -8.91 -2.58 -2.31
C ARG A 87 -8.62 -1.40 -3.21
N GLY A 88 -9.65 -0.79 -3.77
CA GLY A 88 -9.54 0.40 -4.60
C GLY A 88 -10.34 1.56 -4.01
N ALA A 89 -9.76 2.75 -4.07
CA ALA A 89 -10.44 4.00 -3.73
C ALA A 89 -10.29 4.98 -4.88
N GLY A 90 -11.35 5.75 -5.15
CA GLY A 90 -11.30 6.73 -6.24
C GLY A 90 -11.33 6.09 -7.64
N ILE A 91 -11.94 4.91 -7.79
CA ILE A 91 -11.92 4.11 -9.02
C ILE A 91 -13.05 4.55 -9.96
N GLY A 92 -12.77 4.78 -11.23
CA GLY A 92 -13.77 5.07 -12.25
C GLY A 92 -14.56 3.84 -12.69
N GLY A 93 -15.62 4.04 -13.47
CA GLY A 93 -16.48 2.95 -13.95
C GLY A 93 -15.75 1.86 -14.77
N ASP A 94 -14.62 2.21 -15.39
CA ASP A 94 -13.79 1.28 -16.15
C ASP A 94 -12.82 0.45 -15.28
N GLY A 95 -12.85 0.62 -13.96
CA GLY A 95 -11.96 -0.07 -13.04
C GLY A 95 -10.57 0.55 -12.91
N ARG A 96 -10.31 1.73 -13.50
CA ARG A 96 -9.02 2.43 -13.32
C ARG A 96 -9.13 3.54 -12.28
N PRO A 97 -8.03 3.89 -11.57
CA PRO A 97 -8.01 5.07 -10.72
C PRO A 97 -8.40 6.32 -11.51
N SER A 98 -9.30 7.13 -10.96
CA SER A 98 -9.64 8.44 -11.50
C SER A 98 -8.43 9.39 -11.45
N ALA A 99 -8.55 10.56 -12.07
CA ALA A 99 -7.48 11.57 -12.07
C ALA A 99 -7.23 12.23 -10.69
N ASP A 100 -7.96 11.84 -9.65
CA ASP A 100 -7.74 12.28 -8.27
C ASP A 100 -6.38 11.78 -7.76
N ASN A 101 -5.64 12.65 -7.06
CA ASN A 101 -4.32 12.35 -6.53
C ASN A 101 -4.33 11.42 -5.31
N LEU A 102 -5.51 10.99 -4.84
CA LEU A 102 -5.65 9.95 -3.82
C LEU A 102 -6.17 8.62 -4.37
N ALA A 103 -6.57 8.59 -5.66
CA ALA A 103 -7.11 7.38 -6.28
C ALA A 103 -6.01 6.33 -6.51
N GLY A 104 -6.36 5.06 -6.29
CA GLY A 104 -5.43 3.95 -6.45
C GLY A 104 -5.92 2.66 -5.83
N TYR A 105 -5.04 1.67 -5.88
CA TYR A 105 -5.24 0.33 -5.36
C TYR A 105 -4.26 0.02 -4.25
N VAL A 106 -4.72 -0.80 -3.31
CA VAL A 106 -3.92 -1.41 -2.27
C VAL A 106 -4.04 -2.92 -2.40
N ALA A 107 -2.92 -3.62 -2.59
CA ALA A 107 -2.87 -5.07 -2.71
C ALA A 107 -1.89 -5.68 -1.72
N ILE A 108 -2.16 -6.91 -1.27
CA ILE A 108 -1.36 -7.59 -0.24
C ILE A 108 -0.69 -8.84 -0.81
N TRP A 109 0.60 -8.98 -0.58
CA TRP A 109 1.45 -10.11 -0.96
C TRP A 109 2.12 -10.72 0.26
N CYS A 110 2.33 -12.03 0.25
CA CYS A 110 2.92 -12.78 1.35
C CYS A 110 3.97 -13.78 0.84
N ASP A 111 4.93 -14.17 1.68
CA ASP A 111 5.83 -15.32 1.44
C ASP A 111 5.52 -16.52 2.37
N GLY A 112 4.57 -16.34 3.30
CA GLY A 112 4.20 -17.32 4.32
C GLY A 112 4.65 -16.97 5.72
N GLU A 113 5.59 -16.03 5.87
CA GLU A 113 6.00 -15.50 7.17
C GLU A 113 5.91 -13.97 7.24
N GLY A 114 6.00 -13.26 6.11
CA GLY A 114 5.89 -11.81 5.98
C GLY A 114 4.80 -11.36 5.01
N GLU A 115 4.26 -10.16 5.25
CA GLU A 115 3.20 -9.54 4.46
C GLU A 115 3.65 -8.15 3.96
N LEU A 116 3.59 -7.93 2.64
CA LEU A 116 3.83 -6.66 1.98
C LEU A 116 2.53 -6.10 1.41
N LEU A 117 2.25 -4.85 1.78
CA LEU A 117 1.18 -4.04 1.24
C LEU A 117 1.75 -3.11 0.18
N PHE A 118 1.18 -3.17 -1.02
CA PHE A 118 1.51 -2.32 -2.15
C PHE A 118 0.41 -1.27 -2.31
N ASP A 119 0.77 0.00 -2.22
CA ASP A 119 -0.13 1.14 -2.37
C ASP A 119 0.20 1.92 -3.66
N THR A 120 -0.80 2.05 -4.53
CA THR A 120 -0.70 2.77 -5.81
C THR A 120 -1.40 4.14 -5.81
N SER A 121 -1.90 4.59 -4.67
CA SER A 121 -2.63 5.86 -4.54
C SER A 121 -1.82 7.06 -4.99
N GLY A 122 -2.47 7.91 -5.79
CA GLY A 122 -1.85 9.11 -6.37
C GLY A 122 -0.81 8.78 -7.43
N ALA A 123 -0.97 7.65 -8.12
CA ALA A 123 -0.04 7.12 -9.11
C ALA A 123 1.38 6.87 -8.57
N ALA A 124 1.54 6.76 -7.24
CA ALA A 124 2.79 6.34 -6.64
C ALA A 124 2.90 4.80 -6.70
N CYS A 125 4.10 4.25 -6.51
CA CYS A 125 4.23 2.84 -6.13
C CYS A 125 4.94 2.81 -4.79
N ARG A 126 4.24 2.36 -3.75
CA ARG A 126 4.73 2.36 -2.37
C ARG A 126 4.60 0.98 -1.78
N ILE A 127 5.61 0.55 -1.04
CA ILE A 127 5.62 -0.75 -0.36
C ILE A 127 5.67 -0.50 1.15
N HIS A 128 4.82 -1.21 1.87
CA HIS A 128 4.76 -1.22 3.32
C HIS A 128 4.80 -2.65 3.83
N ASN A 129 5.50 -2.90 4.93
CA ASN A 129 5.32 -4.16 5.66
C ASN A 129 4.05 -4.03 6.51
N ALA A 130 3.11 -4.96 6.34
CA ALA A 130 1.79 -4.88 6.98
C ALA A 130 1.77 -5.34 8.45
N CYS A 131 2.87 -5.88 8.99
CA CYS A 131 2.88 -6.44 10.34
C CYS A 131 3.26 -5.42 11.44
N GLY A 132 2.52 -5.44 12.56
CA GLY A 132 2.92 -4.87 13.84
C GLY A 132 3.97 -5.72 14.57
N CYS A 133 4.76 -5.11 15.46
CA CYS A 133 5.82 -5.80 16.22
C CYS A 133 5.23 -6.92 17.12
N VAL A 134 5.69 -8.17 16.96
CA VAL A 134 5.55 -9.20 18.01
C VAL A 134 6.75 -9.09 18.96
N ALA A 135 6.62 -9.58 20.20
CA ALA A 135 7.54 -9.38 21.33
C ALA A 135 9.04 -9.75 21.11
N ASN A 136 9.42 -10.29 19.96
CA ASN A 136 10.79 -10.69 19.59
C ASN A 136 11.36 -9.95 18.37
N GLU A 137 10.86 -8.75 18.03
CA GLU A 137 11.38 -7.89 16.95
C GLU A 137 11.30 -8.50 15.53
N THR A 138 10.70 -9.67 15.38
CA THR A 138 10.43 -10.32 14.09
C THR A 138 9.05 -9.93 13.58
N CYS A 139 9.01 -9.33 12.38
CA CYS A 139 7.81 -8.91 11.66
C CYS A 139 7.12 -10.14 11.07
N ARG A 140 6.12 -10.69 11.77
CA ARG A 140 5.41 -11.89 11.30
C ARG A 140 3.93 -11.80 11.59
N VAL A 141 3.12 -11.97 10.54
CA VAL A 141 1.67 -12.19 10.63
C VAL A 141 1.37 -13.52 9.96
N SER A 142 0.38 -14.25 10.48
CA SER A 142 -0.13 -15.46 9.83
C SER A 142 -0.63 -15.09 8.43
N CYS A 143 0.09 -15.52 7.41
CA CYS A 143 -0.28 -15.30 6.03
C CYS A 143 -1.32 -16.33 5.59
N PRO A 144 -2.36 -15.94 4.82
CA PRO A 144 -3.28 -16.92 4.24
C PRO A 144 -2.59 -17.80 3.20
N GLU A 145 -3.28 -18.88 2.82
CA GLU A 145 -2.88 -19.70 1.67
C GLU A 145 -2.88 -18.88 0.38
N ALA A 146 -2.16 -19.36 -0.64
CA ALA A 146 -2.11 -18.70 -1.94
C ALA A 146 -3.51 -18.59 -2.54
N ALA A 147 -3.90 -17.37 -2.89
CA ALA A 147 -5.16 -17.10 -3.57
C ALA A 147 -4.97 -16.98 -5.08
N ALA A 148 -5.90 -17.53 -5.85
CA ALA A 148 -6.02 -17.22 -7.28
C ALA A 148 -6.59 -15.82 -7.46
N PHE A 149 -6.10 -15.05 -8.43
CA PHE A 149 -6.62 -13.70 -8.72
C PHE A 149 -8.13 -13.70 -8.99
N PRO A 150 -8.82 -12.57 -8.77
CA PRO A 150 -10.21 -12.41 -9.16
C PRO A 150 -10.42 -12.74 -10.64
N ARG A 151 -11.53 -13.38 -10.99
CA ARG A 151 -11.85 -13.67 -12.40
C ARG A 151 -12.40 -12.44 -13.10
N LEU A 152 -13.26 -11.70 -12.40
CA LEU A 152 -13.77 -10.40 -12.85
C LEU A 152 -12.80 -9.29 -12.43
N ASP A 153 -12.57 -8.32 -13.31
CA ASP A 153 -11.88 -7.08 -12.91
C ASP A 153 -12.87 -6.13 -12.20
N ALA A 154 -12.35 -5.15 -11.46
CA ALA A 154 -13.13 -4.16 -10.74
C ALA A 154 -14.10 -3.40 -11.66
N GLY A 155 -13.71 -3.08 -12.90
CA GLY A 155 -14.58 -2.39 -13.87
C GLY A 155 -15.80 -3.22 -14.28
N GLU A 156 -15.63 -4.53 -14.46
CA GLU A 156 -16.72 -5.45 -14.77
C GLU A 156 -17.67 -5.58 -13.57
N ALA A 157 -17.11 -5.68 -12.36
CA ALA A 157 -17.90 -5.68 -11.13
C ALA A 157 -18.67 -4.35 -10.92
N ILE A 158 -18.04 -3.20 -11.20
CA ILE A 158 -18.70 -1.89 -11.14
C ILE A 158 -19.86 -1.82 -12.13
N THR A 159 -19.64 -2.26 -13.37
CA THR A 159 -20.67 -2.29 -14.40
C THR A 159 -21.85 -3.19 -14.00
N ALA A 160 -21.59 -4.32 -13.34
CA ALA A 160 -22.63 -5.22 -12.85
C ALA A 160 -23.41 -4.63 -11.64
N ALA A 161 -22.72 -3.96 -10.73
CA ALA A 161 -23.33 -3.35 -9.55
C ALA A 161 -24.11 -2.06 -9.86
N TYR A 162 -23.62 -1.26 -10.83
CA TYR A 162 -24.15 0.04 -11.19
C TYR A 162 -24.26 0.18 -12.72
N PRO A 163 -25.24 -0.47 -13.37
CA PRO A 163 -25.37 -0.48 -14.84
C PRO A 163 -25.65 0.90 -15.44
N ASP A 164 -26.21 1.82 -14.65
CA ASP A 164 -26.52 3.20 -15.05
C ASP A 164 -25.48 4.22 -14.54
N ALA A 165 -24.26 3.77 -14.21
CA ALA A 165 -23.18 4.64 -13.77
C ALA A 165 -22.84 5.70 -14.83
N LEU A 166 -22.64 6.94 -14.37
CA LEU A 166 -22.20 8.05 -15.19
C LEU A 166 -20.67 8.05 -15.34
N GLU A 167 -20.17 8.67 -16.40
CA GLU A 167 -18.72 8.74 -16.71
C GLU A 167 -17.88 9.32 -15.56
N ASN A 168 -18.42 10.26 -14.79
CA ASN A 168 -17.72 10.90 -13.67
C ASN A 168 -18.03 10.27 -12.31
N ASP A 169 -18.76 9.16 -12.27
CA ASP A 169 -18.98 8.45 -11.02
C ASP A 169 -17.69 7.79 -10.55
N VAL A 170 -17.51 7.78 -9.23
CA VAL A 170 -16.30 7.27 -8.58
C VAL A 170 -16.70 6.25 -7.53
N PHE A 171 -15.93 5.18 -7.42
CA PHE A 171 -16.25 3.99 -6.65
C PHE A 171 -15.14 3.65 -5.66
N GLN A 172 -15.55 2.97 -4.58
CA GLN A 172 -14.71 2.16 -3.73
C GLN A 172 -14.98 0.71 -4.09
N VAL A 173 -13.92 -0.10 -4.18
CA VAL A 173 -14.02 -1.53 -4.47
C VAL A 173 -13.18 -2.33 -3.47
N GLU A 174 -13.65 -3.50 -3.08
CA GLU A 174 -12.94 -4.41 -2.20
C GLU A 174 -13.14 -5.84 -2.69
N TYR A 175 -12.03 -6.55 -2.88
CA TYR A 175 -12.01 -7.99 -3.03
C TYR A 175 -11.18 -8.53 -1.86
N ASP A 176 -11.86 -9.13 -0.90
CA ASP A 176 -11.25 -9.70 0.30
C ASP A 176 -11.82 -11.10 0.53
N LEU A 177 -11.03 -12.12 0.16
CA LEU A 177 -11.41 -13.53 0.30
C LEU A 177 -11.63 -13.96 1.75
N ARG A 178 -11.21 -13.14 2.73
CA ARG A 178 -11.45 -13.40 4.15
C ARG A 178 -12.87 -12.99 4.58
N ASP A 179 -13.54 -12.13 3.80
CA ASP A 179 -14.90 -11.67 4.04
C ASP A 179 -15.90 -12.37 3.10
N ALA A 180 -15.67 -12.32 1.79
CA ALA A 180 -16.56 -12.90 0.79
C ALA A 180 -15.83 -13.27 -0.51
N ALA A 181 -16.34 -14.29 -1.22
CA ALA A 181 -15.89 -14.63 -2.57
C ALA A 181 -16.57 -13.71 -3.61
N GLY A 182 -16.04 -12.50 -3.77
CA GLY A 182 -16.55 -11.54 -4.76
C GLY A 182 -16.07 -10.10 -4.54
N TRP A 183 -16.44 -9.24 -5.48
CA TRP A 183 -16.19 -7.80 -5.40
C TRP A 183 -17.30 -7.11 -4.61
N LYS A 184 -16.92 -6.38 -3.57
CA LYS A 184 -17.79 -5.39 -2.92
C LYS A 184 -17.56 -4.06 -3.62
N VAL A 185 -18.62 -3.48 -4.16
CA VAL A 185 -18.58 -2.20 -4.88
C VAL A 185 -19.47 -1.21 -4.14
N LYS A 186 -18.99 0.03 -3.99
CA LYS A 186 -19.77 1.12 -3.41
C LYS A 186 -19.47 2.41 -4.16
N LYS A 187 -20.51 3.06 -4.68
CA LYS A 187 -20.38 4.38 -5.29
C LYS A 187 -20.13 5.45 -4.23
N SER A 188 -19.31 6.44 -4.56
CA SER A 188 -19.04 7.58 -3.68
C SER A 188 -20.34 8.33 -3.36
N GLY A 189 -20.61 8.54 -2.06
CA GLY A 189 -21.85 9.13 -1.57
C GLY A 189 -22.90 8.11 -1.13
N ASP A 190 -22.79 6.84 -1.54
CA ASP A 190 -23.67 5.77 -1.06
C ASP A 190 -23.21 5.26 0.32
N SER A 191 -24.16 4.73 1.09
CA SER A 191 -23.87 4.08 2.39
C SER A 191 -23.56 2.59 2.27
N ASP A 192 -24.14 1.93 1.26
CA ASP A 192 -24.24 0.48 1.21
C ASP A 192 -23.26 -0.11 0.18
N TRP A 193 -22.72 -1.29 0.50
CA TRP A 193 -21.89 -2.06 -0.42
C TRP A 193 -22.74 -3.07 -1.19
N ILE A 194 -22.55 -3.15 -2.50
CA ILE A 194 -23.12 -4.18 -3.37
C ILE A 194 -22.08 -5.28 -3.55
N LEU A 195 -22.44 -6.52 -3.21
CA LEU A 195 -21.60 -7.69 -3.48
C LEU A 195 -21.91 -8.22 -4.89
N VAL A 196 -20.87 -8.29 -5.72
CA VAL A 196 -20.85 -8.95 -7.02
C VAL A 196 -20.06 -10.25 -6.88
N PRO A 197 -20.73 -11.41 -6.87
CA PRO A 197 -20.06 -12.70 -6.66
C PRO A 197 -19.06 -13.01 -7.78
N ASP A 198 -17.89 -13.54 -7.41
CA ASP A 198 -16.89 -14.06 -8.35
C ASP A 198 -17.09 -15.58 -8.54
N ALA A 199 -18.32 -15.98 -8.89
CA ALA A 199 -18.71 -17.38 -9.00
C ALA A 199 -18.47 -17.93 -10.42
N GLU A 200 -18.34 -19.26 -10.55
CA GLU A 200 -18.32 -19.90 -11.86
C GLU A 200 -19.62 -19.64 -12.65
N PRO A 201 -19.57 -19.46 -13.98
CA PRO A 201 -20.77 -19.61 -14.78
C PRO A 201 -21.32 -21.01 -14.53
N VAL A 202 -22.58 -21.08 -14.11
CA VAL A 202 -23.28 -22.36 -13.98
C VAL A 202 -23.21 -23.05 -15.37
N PRO A 203 -22.72 -24.30 -15.45
CA PRO A 203 -22.55 -25.00 -16.72
C PRO A 203 -23.86 -25.22 -17.48
#